data_AF-K0F805-F1
#
_entry.id   AF-K0F805-F1
#
_cell.length_a   1.000
_cell.length_b   1.000
_cell.length_c   1.000
_cell.angle_alpha   90.00
_cell.angle_beta   90.00
_cell.angle_gamma   90.00
#
_symmetry.space_group_name_H-M   'P 1'
#
loop_
_entity.id
_entity.type
_entity.pdbx_description
1 polymer ?
#
loop_
_entity_poly.entity_id
_entity_poly.type
_entity_poly.pdbx_seq_one_letter_code
_entity_poly.pdbx_strand_id
1 'polypeptide(L)'
;MLVRVRPGAQLSGAEQEFVECLRSYPSPALAMVDLQVAERQIDAVVWTPRGLTVLEVRGFQRRQSGILSISADGPWKISDADADLDEQPGRPSDRLENGMVAVKHTLERALLDAGHVCGAVVLVPFRGAVVRPSRTNLRPGLDVVVGNVSDATELRIYLEGFSAGPRRWTADRVIGDCNALGLGELTPSRAELIDAGFEQVAQESPSVIARPPKPRVEPTPGVATKRQSYAGWGVVALALAGMVVVLGVIANSLVHDSSHPQTETSTTSPTPSPPPHRPTSCYPFQPDC
;
A
#
# COMPACT_ATOMS: atom_id res chain seq x y z
N MET A 1 -17.60 -11.62 2.08
CA MET A 1 -16.69 -11.97 0.97
C MET A 1 -17.03 -13.37 0.49
N LEU A 2 -17.08 -13.59 -0.82
CA LEU A 2 -17.18 -14.94 -1.38
C LEU A 2 -15.78 -15.54 -1.39
N VAL A 3 -15.62 -16.72 -0.77
CA VAL A 3 -14.33 -17.44 -0.74
C VAL A 3 -14.54 -18.81 -1.36
N ARG A 4 -13.71 -19.15 -2.35
CA ARG A 4 -13.71 -20.43 -3.06
C ARG A 4 -12.31 -21.02 -3.00
N VAL A 5 -12.22 -22.27 -2.56
CA VAL A 5 -10.98 -23.02 -2.47
C VAL A 5 -11.06 -24.13 -3.50
N ARG A 6 -9.98 -24.37 -4.25
CA ARG A 6 -9.92 -25.48 -5.21
C ARG A 6 -10.29 -26.82 -4.54
N PRO A 7 -11.13 -27.67 -5.18
CA PRO A 7 -11.41 -29.00 -4.66
C PRO A 7 -10.14 -29.85 -4.60
N GLY A 8 -9.88 -30.46 -3.45
CA GLY A 8 -8.67 -31.28 -3.24
C GLY A 8 -7.40 -30.49 -2.89
N ALA A 9 -7.49 -29.16 -2.72
CA ALA A 9 -6.39 -28.33 -2.23
C ALA A 9 -5.86 -28.83 -0.89
N GLN A 10 -4.55 -29.01 -0.78
CA GLN A 10 -3.87 -29.36 0.47
C GLN A 10 -3.29 -28.08 1.08
N LEU A 11 -4.17 -27.28 1.69
CA LEU A 11 -3.79 -26.01 2.30
C LEU A 11 -2.89 -26.25 3.53
N SER A 12 -1.80 -25.50 3.60
CA SER A 12 -0.96 -25.35 4.79
C SER A 12 -1.76 -24.75 5.96
N GLY A 13 -1.24 -24.87 7.19
CA GLY A 13 -1.89 -24.27 8.36
C GLY A 13 -2.05 -22.74 8.24
N ALA A 14 -1.09 -22.07 7.57
CA ALA A 14 -1.15 -20.65 7.29
C ALA A 14 -2.26 -20.30 6.28
N GLU A 15 -2.39 -21.07 5.21
CA GLU A 15 -3.45 -20.87 4.20
C GLU A 15 -4.84 -21.16 4.78
N GLN A 16 -4.97 -22.14 5.68
CA GLN A 16 -6.23 -22.40 6.38
C GLN A 16 -6.64 -21.23 7.26
N GLU A 17 -5.74 -20.71 8.10
CA GLU A 17 -5.96 -19.52 8.93
C GLU A 17 -6.25 -18.29 8.06
N PHE A 18 -5.58 -18.15 6.91
CA PHE A 18 -5.86 -17.10 5.93
C PHE A 18 -7.27 -17.21 5.34
N VAL A 19 -7.72 -18.41 4.95
CA VAL A 19 -9.09 -18.64 4.46
C VAL A 19 -10.14 -18.33 5.54
N GLU A 20 -9.89 -18.73 6.79
CA GLU A 20 -10.73 -18.35 7.93
C GLU A 20 -10.77 -16.83 8.11
N CYS A 21 -9.62 -16.17 7.98
CA CYS A 21 -9.51 -14.71 8.04
C CYS A 21 -10.35 -14.05 6.94
N LEU A 22 -10.23 -14.46 5.67
CA LEU A 22 -11.04 -13.93 4.56
C LEU A 22 -12.55 -14.11 4.78
N ARG A 23 -12.96 -15.25 5.33
CA ARG A 23 -14.38 -15.55 5.61
C ARG A 23 -14.93 -14.74 6.78
N SER A 24 -14.08 -14.31 7.71
CA SER A 24 -14.49 -13.63 8.94
C SER A 24 -15.08 -12.24 8.73
N TYR A 25 -14.80 -11.57 7.60
CA TYR A 25 -15.31 -10.22 7.34
C TYR A 25 -16.16 -10.09 6.07
N PRO A 26 -17.29 -9.37 6.14
CA PRO A 26 -18.10 -9.04 4.99
C PRO A 26 -17.43 -7.91 4.18
N SER A 27 -16.77 -8.25 3.09
CA SER A 27 -16.35 -7.31 2.04
C SER A 27 -16.94 -7.70 0.68
N PRO A 28 -17.27 -6.74 -0.20
CA PRO A 28 -17.67 -7.01 -1.57
C PRO A 28 -16.46 -7.45 -2.37
N ALA A 29 -16.15 -8.73 -2.29
CA ALA A 29 -14.99 -9.32 -2.95
C ALA A 29 -15.22 -10.82 -3.18
N LEU A 30 -14.52 -11.34 -4.18
CA LEU A 30 -14.39 -12.76 -4.48
C LEU A 30 -12.93 -13.14 -4.30
N ALA A 31 -12.65 -14.10 -3.42
CA ALA A 31 -11.34 -14.71 -3.27
C ALA A 31 -11.37 -16.16 -3.78
N MET A 32 -10.43 -16.47 -4.67
CA MET A 32 -10.16 -17.80 -5.19
C MET A 32 -8.81 -18.25 -4.62
N VAL A 33 -8.75 -19.42 -3.99
CA VAL A 33 -7.59 -19.90 -3.21
C VAL A 33 -7.10 -21.24 -3.74
N ASP A 34 -5.78 -21.43 -3.70
CA ASP A 34 -5.03 -22.55 -4.26
C ASP A 34 -5.28 -22.71 -5.77
N LEU A 35 -4.72 -21.80 -6.55
CA LEU A 35 -4.94 -21.71 -7.99
C LEU A 35 -3.70 -22.16 -8.75
N GLN A 36 -3.92 -22.53 -10.00
CA GLN A 36 -2.91 -22.98 -10.94
C GLN A 36 -3.20 -22.19 -12.19
N VAL A 37 -2.39 -21.17 -12.44
CA VAL A 37 -2.54 -20.29 -13.58
C VAL A 37 -1.36 -20.54 -14.50
N ALA A 38 -1.64 -21.06 -15.69
CA ALA A 38 -0.66 -21.68 -16.56
C ALA A 38 0.11 -22.81 -15.83
N GLU A 39 1.40 -22.63 -15.57
CA GLU A 39 2.27 -23.61 -14.91
C GLU A 39 2.68 -23.18 -13.49
N ARG A 40 2.02 -22.16 -12.93
CA ARG A 40 2.36 -21.61 -11.62
C ARG A 40 1.22 -21.80 -10.62
N GLN A 41 1.59 -22.26 -9.43
CA GLN A 41 0.72 -22.22 -8.27
C GLN A 41 0.65 -20.79 -7.74
N ILE A 42 -0.56 -20.36 -7.38
CA ILE A 42 -0.85 -19.05 -6.81
C ILE A 42 -1.74 -19.26 -5.61
N ASP A 43 -1.33 -18.75 -4.45
CA ASP A 43 -2.02 -19.03 -3.19
C ASP A 43 -3.43 -18.41 -3.19
N ALA A 44 -3.58 -17.17 -3.65
CA ALA A 44 -4.92 -16.62 -3.94
C ALA A 44 -4.95 -15.52 -5.01
N VAL A 45 -6.10 -15.38 -5.67
CA VAL A 45 -6.47 -14.20 -6.46
C VAL A 45 -7.77 -13.64 -5.89
N VAL A 46 -7.79 -12.33 -5.64
CA VAL A 46 -8.93 -11.63 -5.07
C VAL A 46 -9.39 -10.55 -6.03
N TRP A 47 -10.64 -10.65 -6.44
CA TRP A 47 -11.37 -9.60 -7.16
C TRP A 47 -12.13 -8.75 -6.15
N THR A 48 -11.99 -7.45 -6.30
CA THR A 48 -12.84 -6.44 -5.68
C THR A 48 -13.54 -5.67 -6.80
N PRO A 49 -14.65 -4.95 -6.55
CA PRO A 49 -15.31 -4.13 -7.55
C PRO A 49 -14.39 -3.13 -8.28
N ARG A 50 -13.23 -2.84 -7.71
CA ARG A 50 -12.31 -1.78 -8.18
C ARG A 50 -10.95 -2.28 -8.64
N GLY A 51 -10.62 -3.55 -8.39
CA GLY A 51 -9.29 -4.07 -8.70
C GLY A 51 -9.17 -5.58 -8.54
N LEU A 52 -8.06 -6.10 -9.06
CA LEU A 52 -7.63 -7.49 -8.95
C LEU A 52 -6.28 -7.51 -8.22
N THR A 53 -6.18 -8.31 -7.16
CA THR A 53 -4.91 -8.53 -6.44
C THR A 53 -4.57 -10.01 -6.41
N VAL A 54 -3.29 -10.31 -6.59
CA VAL A 54 -2.70 -11.63 -6.38
C VAL A 54 -2.10 -11.67 -4.97
N LEU A 55 -2.20 -12.80 -4.29
CA LEU A 55 -1.68 -12.95 -2.93
C LEU A 55 -0.79 -14.18 -2.86
N GLU A 56 0.32 -14.02 -2.15
CA GLU A 56 1.20 -15.11 -1.72
C GLU A 56 1.08 -15.22 -0.19
N VAL A 57 0.73 -16.38 0.34
CA VAL A 57 0.49 -16.59 1.77
C VAL A 57 1.71 -17.27 2.38
N ARG A 58 2.21 -16.73 3.49
CA ARG A 58 3.33 -17.31 4.22
C ARG A 58 3.05 -17.39 5.71
N GLY A 59 3.18 -18.60 6.24
CA GLY A 59 3.23 -18.85 7.67
C GLY A 59 4.62 -18.65 8.25
N PHE A 60 4.70 -18.83 9.55
CA PHE A 60 5.98 -18.96 10.25
C PHE A 60 6.18 -20.42 10.66
N GLN A 61 7.41 -20.93 10.63
CA GLN A 61 7.73 -22.28 11.12
C GLN A 61 7.73 -22.33 12.66
N ARG A 62 8.00 -21.20 13.31
CA ARG A 62 7.94 -21.04 14.77
C ARG A 62 7.26 -19.74 15.17
N ARG A 63 6.81 -19.68 16.43
CA ARG A 63 6.21 -18.47 17.01
C ARG A 63 7.26 -17.35 17.09
N GLN A 64 7.14 -16.34 16.22
CA GLN A 64 7.94 -15.12 16.25
C GLN A 64 7.06 -13.89 16.42
N SER A 65 7.47 -12.95 17.27
CA SER A 65 6.83 -11.64 17.45
C SER A 65 7.89 -10.56 17.43
N GLY A 66 7.57 -9.41 16.87
CA GLY A 66 8.54 -8.32 16.75
C GLY A 66 8.31 -7.42 15.55
N ILE A 67 9.37 -6.71 15.19
CA ILE A 67 9.34 -5.72 14.12
C ILE A 67 9.76 -6.37 12.80
N LEU A 68 8.84 -6.48 11.85
CA LEU A 68 9.10 -6.90 10.50
C LEU A 68 9.96 -5.86 9.78
N SER A 69 11.17 -6.28 9.42
CA SER A 69 12.07 -5.53 8.56
C SER A 69 12.23 -6.29 7.24
N ILE A 70 11.71 -5.70 6.17
CA ILE A 70 11.74 -6.26 4.82
C ILE A 70 12.85 -5.57 4.03
N SER A 71 13.65 -6.38 3.33
CA SER A 71 14.60 -5.91 2.32
C SER A 71 14.23 -6.50 0.97
N ALA A 72 14.40 -5.74 -0.11
CA ALA A 72 14.21 -6.25 -1.47
C ALA A 72 15.27 -7.31 -1.83
N ASP A 73 16.49 -7.14 -1.32
CA ASP A 73 17.65 -7.96 -1.71
C ASP A 73 18.13 -8.93 -0.64
N GLY A 74 17.66 -8.77 0.61
CA GLY A 74 18.10 -9.54 1.77
C GLY A 74 17.00 -10.41 2.41
N PRO A 75 17.36 -11.29 3.36
CA PRO A 75 16.38 -12.04 4.13
C PRO A 75 15.49 -11.08 4.91
N TRP A 76 14.22 -11.45 5.05
CA TRP A 76 13.30 -10.71 5.90
C TRP A 76 13.64 -11.02 7.35
N LYS A 77 13.47 -10.03 8.24
CA LYS A 77 13.77 -10.17 9.66
C LYS A 77 12.56 -9.85 10.52
N ILE A 78 12.47 -10.53 11.66
CA ILE A 78 11.60 -10.15 12.77
C ILE A 78 12.50 -9.71 13.92
N SER A 79 12.51 -8.40 14.18
CA SER A 79 13.47 -7.73 15.06
C SER A 79 14.90 -8.06 14.61
N ASP A 80 15.72 -8.66 15.48
CA ASP A 80 17.13 -8.95 15.19
C ASP A 80 17.37 -10.35 14.58
N ALA A 81 16.32 -11.16 14.45
CA ALA A 81 16.40 -12.52 13.92
C ALA A 81 15.83 -12.63 12.51
N ASP A 82 16.37 -13.54 11.71
CA ASP A 82 15.78 -13.86 10.41
C ASP A 82 14.34 -14.39 10.59
N ALA A 83 13.46 -13.97 9.69
CA ALA A 83 12.07 -14.39 9.65
C ALA A 83 12.04 -15.86 9.24
N ASP A 84 11.55 -16.70 10.14
CA ASP A 84 11.48 -18.14 9.98
C ASP A 84 10.15 -18.49 9.30
N LEU A 85 10.06 -18.16 8.01
CA LEU A 85 8.87 -18.37 7.18
C LEU A 85 8.81 -19.81 6.68
N ASP A 86 7.61 -20.32 6.42
CA ASP A 86 7.46 -21.62 5.76
C ASP A 86 8.10 -21.60 4.35
N GLU A 87 9.11 -22.45 4.16
CA GLU A 87 9.88 -22.45 2.92
C GLU A 87 9.19 -23.28 1.84
N GLN A 88 8.61 -22.61 0.84
CA GLN A 88 8.63 -23.11 -0.53
C GLN A 88 9.85 -22.53 -1.25
N PRO A 89 10.45 -23.25 -2.24
CA PRO A 89 11.63 -22.75 -2.94
C PRO A 89 11.41 -21.36 -3.56
N GLY A 90 12.32 -20.42 -3.27
CA GLY A 90 12.33 -19.05 -3.79
C GLY A 90 11.81 -18.00 -2.81
N ARG A 91 12.12 -16.72 -3.07
CA ARG A 91 11.64 -15.61 -2.22
C ARG A 91 10.13 -15.41 -2.42
N PRO A 92 9.36 -15.12 -1.35
CA PRO A 92 7.93 -14.86 -1.47
C PRO A 92 7.60 -13.72 -2.46
N SER A 93 8.43 -12.69 -2.51
CA SER A 93 8.31 -11.57 -3.48
C SER A 93 8.40 -12.03 -4.92
N ASP A 94 9.40 -12.87 -5.22
CA ASP A 94 9.68 -13.31 -6.60
C ASP A 94 8.56 -14.24 -7.08
N ARG A 95 8.01 -15.06 -6.18
CA ARG A 95 6.86 -15.94 -6.47
C ARG A 95 5.60 -15.12 -6.73
N LEU A 96 5.33 -14.14 -5.89
CA LEU A 96 4.22 -13.21 -6.06
C LEU A 96 4.32 -12.45 -7.40
N GLU A 97 5.49 -11.91 -7.76
CA GLU A 97 5.72 -11.26 -9.05
C GLU A 97 5.42 -12.17 -10.23
N ASN A 98 5.98 -13.38 -10.17
CA ASN A 98 5.77 -14.37 -11.21
C ASN A 98 4.29 -14.75 -11.33
N GLY A 99 3.56 -14.84 -10.21
CA GLY A 99 2.12 -15.04 -10.15
C GLY A 99 1.34 -13.88 -10.77
N MET A 100 1.69 -12.64 -10.42
CA MET A 100 1.09 -11.43 -11.00
C MET A 100 1.28 -11.37 -12.52
N VAL A 101 2.49 -11.65 -13.00
CA VAL A 101 2.80 -11.71 -14.44
C VAL A 101 2.01 -12.82 -15.11
N ALA A 102 1.91 -14.01 -14.49
CA ALA A 102 1.15 -15.13 -15.04
C ALA A 102 -0.35 -14.83 -15.16
N VAL A 103 -0.95 -14.21 -14.13
CA VAL A 103 -2.36 -13.78 -14.15
C VAL A 103 -2.58 -12.74 -15.23
N LYS A 104 -1.77 -11.66 -15.22
CA LYS A 104 -1.86 -10.59 -16.21
C LYS A 104 -1.75 -11.13 -17.64
N HIS A 105 -0.72 -11.92 -17.92
CA HIS A 105 -0.49 -12.47 -19.25
C HIS A 105 -1.59 -13.46 -19.67
N THR A 106 -2.17 -14.22 -18.74
CA THR A 106 -3.27 -15.14 -19.07
C THR A 106 -4.55 -14.39 -19.42
N LEU A 107 -4.88 -13.32 -18.70
CA LEU A 107 -6.00 -12.44 -19.03
C LEU A 107 -5.79 -11.74 -20.37
N GLU A 108 -4.60 -11.18 -20.62
CA GLU A 108 -4.25 -10.51 -21.88
C GLU A 108 -4.32 -11.47 -23.07
N ARG A 109 -3.85 -12.73 -22.92
CA ARG A 109 -3.98 -13.78 -23.96
C ARG A 109 -5.44 -14.13 -24.27
N ALA A 110 -6.33 -14.00 -23.28
CA ALA A 110 -7.77 -14.15 -23.47
C ALA A 110 -8.44 -12.87 -24.04
N LEU A 111 -7.66 -11.87 -24.44
CA LEU A 111 -8.12 -10.56 -24.93
C LEU A 111 -8.94 -9.78 -23.90
N LEU A 112 -8.72 -10.05 -22.61
CA LEU A 112 -9.30 -9.31 -21.50
C LEU A 112 -8.33 -8.25 -21.02
N ASP A 113 -8.87 -7.07 -20.67
CA ASP A 113 -8.10 -6.05 -19.97
C ASP A 113 -7.83 -6.53 -18.54
N ALA A 114 -6.58 -6.81 -18.21
CA ALA A 114 -6.18 -7.19 -16.85
C ALA A 114 -6.31 -6.02 -15.86
N GLY A 115 -6.40 -4.78 -16.35
CA GLY A 115 -6.39 -3.58 -15.54
C GLY A 115 -5.11 -3.46 -14.71
N HIS A 116 -5.23 -2.86 -13.52
CA HIS A 116 -4.12 -2.78 -12.60
C HIS A 116 -4.09 -4.04 -11.71
N VAL A 117 -3.10 -4.90 -11.94
CA VAL A 117 -2.84 -6.09 -11.12
C VAL A 117 -1.81 -5.72 -10.05
N CYS A 118 -2.21 -5.81 -8.79
CA CYS A 118 -1.32 -5.65 -7.63
C CYS A 118 -1.05 -6.97 -6.94
N GLY A 119 -0.06 -6.97 -6.04
CA GLY A 119 0.29 -8.13 -5.24
C GLY A 119 0.45 -7.78 -3.77
N ALA A 120 0.16 -8.74 -2.89
CA ALA A 120 0.66 -8.71 -1.54
C ALA A 120 1.13 -10.07 -1.04
N VAL A 121 2.21 -10.06 -0.26
CA VAL A 121 2.58 -11.21 0.57
C VAL A 121 1.82 -11.09 1.88
N VAL A 122 0.98 -12.06 2.18
CA VAL A 122 0.21 -12.15 3.42
C VAL A 122 0.98 -13.00 4.41
N LEU A 123 1.50 -12.37 5.46
CA LEU A 123 2.14 -13.04 6.57
C LEU A 123 1.10 -13.46 7.60
N VAL A 124 1.09 -14.75 7.94
CA VAL A 124 0.16 -15.37 8.86
C VAL A 124 0.92 -15.83 10.12
N PRO A 125 1.06 -14.96 11.14
CA PRO A 125 1.72 -15.33 12.39
C PRO A 125 0.87 -16.32 13.18
N PHE A 126 1.52 -17.13 14.03
CA PHE A 126 0.82 -17.98 15.00
C PHE A 126 -0.13 -17.15 15.87
N ARG A 127 -1.31 -17.70 16.22
CA ARG A 127 -2.28 -17.02 17.10
C ARG A 127 -1.63 -16.54 18.39
N GLY A 128 -1.77 -15.25 18.70
CA GLY A 128 -1.14 -14.59 19.86
C GLY A 128 0.29 -14.09 19.62
N ALA A 129 0.88 -14.33 18.46
CA ALA A 129 2.11 -13.68 18.03
C ALA A 129 1.78 -12.36 17.29
N VAL A 130 2.60 -11.33 17.52
CA VAL A 130 2.38 -9.99 16.98
C VAL A 130 3.55 -9.58 16.10
N VAL A 131 3.25 -9.29 14.84
CA VAL A 131 4.21 -8.80 13.84
C VAL A 131 3.81 -7.37 13.46
N ARG A 132 4.73 -6.42 13.61
CA ARG A 132 4.53 -4.99 13.31
C ARG A 132 5.65 -4.46 12.41
N PRO A 133 5.45 -3.45 11.56
CA PRO A 133 4.16 -2.91 11.18
C PRO A 133 3.32 -4.00 10.48
N SER A 134 2.01 -3.91 10.62
CA SER A 134 1.10 -4.92 10.06
C SER A 134 0.86 -4.72 8.55
N ARG A 135 1.40 -3.65 7.97
CA ARG A 135 1.55 -3.44 6.52
C ARG A 135 2.84 -2.68 6.22
N THR A 136 3.59 -3.13 5.22
CA THR A 136 4.78 -2.46 4.68
C THR A 136 4.75 -2.51 3.16
N ASN A 137 5.12 -1.41 2.50
CA ASN A 137 5.30 -1.43 1.05
C ASN A 137 6.66 -2.07 0.75
N LEU A 138 6.68 -3.13 -0.06
CA LEU A 138 7.94 -3.70 -0.54
C LEU A 138 8.50 -2.86 -1.69
N ARG A 139 7.64 -2.53 -2.67
CA ARG A 139 7.90 -1.62 -3.79
C ARG A 139 6.56 -1.25 -4.47
N PRO A 140 6.51 -0.33 -5.44
CA PRO A 140 5.25 0.06 -6.07
C PRO A 140 4.45 -1.15 -6.60
N GLY A 141 3.20 -1.29 -6.15
CA GLY A 141 2.29 -2.37 -6.54
C GLY A 141 2.48 -3.70 -5.78
N LEU A 142 3.44 -3.77 -4.85
CA LEU A 142 3.66 -4.93 -3.98
C LEU A 142 3.77 -4.54 -2.51
N ASP A 143 2.87 -5.09 -1.72
CA ASP A 143 2.83 -4.93 -0.27
C ASP A 143 3.17 -6.22 0.47
N VAL A 144 3.54 -6.07 1.73
CA VAL A 144 3.55 -7.15 2.71
C VAL A 144 2.56 -6.78 3.80
N VAL A 145 1.60 -7.67 4.08
CA VAL A 145 0.49 -7.43 5.00
C VAL A 145 0.41 -8.58 5.99
N VAL A 146 0.16 -8.28 7.26
CA VAL A 146 -0.11 -9.29 8.27
C VAL A 146 -1.59 -9.60 8.27
N GLY A 147 -1.94 -10.88 8.12
CA GLY A 147 -3.32 -11.37 8.14
C GLY A 147 -3.46 -12.56 9.08
N ASN A 148 -4.18 -12.40 10.19
CA ASN A 148 -4.59 -13.51 11.06
C ASN A 148 -6.06 -13.33 11.46
N VAL A 149 -6.70 -14.38 11.96
CA VAL A 149 -8.14 -14.34 12.29
C VAL A 149 -8.43 -13.36 13.45
N SER A 150 -7.49 -13.17 14.37
CA SER A 150 -7.65 -12.27 15.53
C SER A 150 -7.50 -10.77 15.22
N ASP A 151 -6.75 -10.41 14.18
CA ASP A 151 -6.47 -9.04 13.74
C ASP A 151 -6.31 -9.03 12.21
N ALA A 152 -7.45 -9.09 11.52
CA ALA A 152 -7.56 -9.01 10.07
C ALA A 152 -7.62 -7.56 9.55
N THR A 153 -7.45 -6.57 10.42
CA THR A 153 -7.76 -5.16 10.14
C THR A 153 -6.96 -4.63 8.97
N GLU A 154 -5.65 -4.86 8.94
CA GLU A 154 -4.78 -4.37 7.88
C GLU A 154 -4.99 -5.10 6.56
N LEU A 155 -5.27 -6.41 6.58
CA LEU A 155 -5.65 -7.15 5.36
C LEU A 155 -6.95 -6.58 4.77
N ARG A 156 -7.94 -6.31 5.63
CA ARG A 156 -9.17 -5.66 5.21
C ARG A 156 -8.91 -4.28 4.62
N ILE A 157 -8.09 -3.45 5.28
CA ILE A 157 -7.69 -2.12 4.76
C ILE A 157 -6.93 -2.24 3.44
N TYR A 158 -6.09 -3.25 3.25
CA TYR A 158 -5.39 -3.50 2.00
C TYR A 158 -6.38 -3.82 0.87
N LEU A 159 -7.28 -4.79 1.08
CA LEU A 159 -8.27 -5.21 0.09
C LEU A 159 -9.29 -4.09 -0.21
N GLU A 160 -9.74 -3.38 0.82
CA GLU A 160 -10.61 -2.22 0.66
C GLU A 160 -9.88 -0.98 0.15
N GLY A 161 -8.56 -0.87 0.35
CA GLY A 161 -7.75 0.29 -0.06
C GLY A 161 -7.63 0.41 -1.58
N PHE A 162 -7.66 -0.72 -2.30
CA PHE A 162 -7.89 -0.72 -3.75
C PHE A 162 -9.21 -0.06 -4.14
N SER A 163 -10.11 0.13 -3.18
CA SER A 163 -11.42 0.70 -3.40
C SER A 163 -11.45 2.21 -3.58
N ALA A 164 -10.31 2.90 -3.71
CA ALA A 164 -10.33 4.33 -4.06
C ALA A 164 -10.55 4.57 -5.58
N GLY A 165 -10.14 3.64 -6.46
CA GLY A 165 -10.26 3.78 -7.93
C GLY A 165 -11.65 3.43 -8.50
N PRO A 166 -12.03 3.85 -9.72
CA PRO A 166 -13.37 3.60 -10.26
C PRO A 166 -13.75 2.11 -10.26
N ARG A 167 -15.03 1.80 -10.06
CA ARG A 167 -15.53 0.42 -10.12
C ARG A 167 -15.48 -0.10 -11.55
N ARG A 168 -14.57 -1.03 -11.80
CA ARG A 168 -14.27 -1.57 -13.14
C ARG A 168 -14.52 -3.06 -13.26
N TRP A 169 -14.65 -3.77 -12.14
CA TRP A 169 -14.92 -5.20 -12.11
C TRP A 169 -16.40 -5.43 -11.85
N THR A 170 -17.14 -5.65 -12.94
CA THR A 170 -18.52 -6.10 -12.92
C THR A 170 -18.58 -7.61 -12.70
N ALA A 171 -19.77 -8.12 -12.35
CA ALA A 171 -20.02 -9.55 -12.25
C ALA A 171 -19.62 -10.28 -13.55
N ASP A 172 -20.00 -9.73 -14.72
CA ASP A 172 -19.70 -10.32 -16.03
C ASP A 172 -18.20 -10.33 -16.33
N ARG A 173 -17.47 -9.27 -15.94
CA ARG A 173 -16.01 -9.22 -16.08
C ARG A 173 -15.33 -10.26 -15.18
N VAL A 174 -15.76 -10.36 -13.92
CA VAL A 174 -15.20 -11.36 -12.98
C VAL A 174 -15.43 -12.79 -13.49
N ILE A 175 -16.60 -13.09 -14.05
CA ILE A 175 -16.86 -14.39 -14.69
C ILE A 175 -15.93 -14.62 -15.90
N GLY A 176 -15.76 -13.61 -16.75
CA GLY A 176 -14.82 -13.64 -17.87
C GLY A 176 -13.39 -13.93 -17.43
N ASP A 177 -12.90 -13.22 -16.40
CA ASP A 177 -11.58 -13.41 -15.80
C ASP A 177 -11.43 -14.83 -15.24
N CYS A 178 -12.41 -15.32 -14.48
CA CYS A 178 -12.37 -16.67 -13.91
C CYS A 178 -12.30 -17.74 -15.01
N ASN A 179 -13.09 -17.60 -16.07
CA ASN A 179 -13.05 -18.53 -17.21
C ASN A 179 -11.69 -18.48 -17.93
N ALA A 180 -11.14 -17.29 -18.17
CA ALA A 180 -9.83 -17.13 -18.80
C ALA A 180 -8.69 -17.75 -17.97
N LEU A 181 -8.79 -17.69 -16.64
CA LEU A 181 -7.85 -18.33 -15.71
C LEU A 181 -8.10 -19.84 -15.54
N GLY A 182 -9.09 -20.43 -16.22
CA GLY A 182 -9.41 -21.86 -16.12
C GLY A 182 -10.14 -22.24 -14.83
N LEU A 183 -10.82 -21.28 -14.17
CA LEU A 183 -11.49 -21.45 -12.88
C LEU A 183 -13.00 -21.64 -13.00
N GLY A 184 -13.49 -22.09 -14.16
CA GLY A 184 -14.93 -22.20 -14.46
C GLY A 184 -15.72 -22.96 -13.40
N GLU A 185 -15.19 -24.08 -12.90
CA GLU A 185 -15.84 -24.90 -11.87
C GLU A 185 -15.99 -24.20 -10.50
N LEU A 186 -15.11 -23.25 -10.20
CA LEU A 186 -15.13 -22.49 -8.96
C LEU A 186 -15.93 -21.19 -9.08
N THR A 187 -16.25 -20.77 -10.30
CA THR A 187 -16.80 -19.45 -10.61
C THR A 187 -18.22 -19.33 -10.02
N PRO A 188 -18.47 -18.36 -9.11
CA PRO A 188 -19.81 -18.11 -8.61
C PRO A 188 -20.74 -17.69 -9.74
N SER A 189 -22.04 -17.96 -9.54
CA SER A 189 -23.06 -17.49 -10.47
C SER A 189 -23.11 -15.96 -10.50
N ARG A 190 -23.61 -15.40 -11.60
CA ARG A 190 -23.82 -13.95 -11.73
C ARG A 190 -24.65 -13.38 -10.58
N ALA A 191 -25.68 -14.11 -10.14
CA ALA A 191 -26.54 -13.72 -9.02
C ALA A 191 -25.74 -13.63 -7.70
N GLU A 192 -24.91 -14.65 -7.40
CA GLU A 192 -24.05 -14.63 -6.21
C GLU A 192 -23.07 -13.46 -6.22
N LEU A 193 -22.49 -13.11 -7.38
CA LEU A 193 -21.58 -11.96 -7.50
C LEU A 193 -22.32 -10.63 -7.27
N ILE A 194 -23.52 -10.49 -7.82
CA ILE A 194 -24.35 -9.29 -7.59
C ILE A 194 -24.72 -9.17 -6.11
N ASP A 195 -25.13 -10.27 -5.47
CA ASP A 195 -25.46 -10.32 -4.05
C ASP A 195 -24.23 -10.04 -3.17
N ALA A 196 -23.03 -10.41 -3.64
CA ALA A 196 -21.77 -10.05 -3.00
C ALA A 196 -21.37 -8.58 -3.22
N GLY A 197 -22.09 -7.81 -4.03
CA GLY A 197 -21.88 -6.37 -4.23
C GLY A 197 -21.11 -5.99 -5.49
N PHE A 198 -20.90 -6.92 -6.43
CA PHE A 198 -20.40 -6.59 -7.76
C PHE A 198 -21.49 -5.96 -8.63
N GLU A 199 -21.11 -5.00 -9.48
CA GLU A 199 -22.06 -4.33 -10.37
C GLU A 199 -22.39 -5.19 -11.59
N GLN A 200 -23.60 -5.06 -12.12
CA GLN A 200 -24.01 -5.72 -13.36
C GLN A 200 -23.39 -5.07 -14.59
N VAL A 201 -23.39 -3.74 -14.61
CA VAL A 201 -22.89 -2.91 -15.70
C VAL A 201 -21.84 -1.98 -15.10
N ALA A 202 -20.71 -1.83 -15.78
CA ALA A 202 -19.66 -0.95 -15.29
C ALA A 202 -20.20 0.47 -15.26
N GLN A 203 -20.09 1.16 -14.13
CA GLN A 203 -20.39 2.57 -14.11
C GLN A 203 -19.44 3.28 -15.08
N GLU A 204 -19.98 3.76 -16.20
CA GLU A 204 -19.31 4.76 -17.00
C GLU A 204 -19.06 5.95 -16.07
N SER A 205 -17.79 6.18 -15.74
CA SER A 205 -17.41 7.42 -15.07
C SER A 205 -17.95 8.56 -15.93
N PRO A 206 -18.70 9.52 -15.38
CA PRO A 206 -19.22 10.63 -16.16
C PRO A 206 -18.05 11.18 -16.94
N SER A 207 -18.10 11.04 -18.26
CA SER A 207 -17.11 11.66 -19.12
C SER A 207 -17.16 13.13 -18.75
N VAL A 208 -16.13 13.60 -18.06
CA VAL A 208 -15.83 15.01 -18.01
C VAL A 208 -15.38 15.30 -19.42
N ILE A 209 -16.34 15.40 -20.35
CA ILE A 209 -16.19 16.22 -21.53
C ILE A 209 -15.72 17.53 -20.95
N ALA A 210 -14.44 17.83 -21.12
CA ALA A 210 -13.86 19.08 -20.71
C ALA A 210 -14.83 20.14 -21.21
N ARG A 211 -15.55 20.79 -20.29
CA ARG A 211 -16.56 21.77 -20.62
C ARG A 211 -15.84 22.71 -21.58
N PRO A 212 -16.31 22.88 -22.83
CA PRO A 212 -15.61 23.73 -23.79
C PRO A 212 -15.34 25.05 -23.06
N PRO A 213 -14.07 25.52 -23.05
CA PRO A 213 -13.68 26.64 -22.22
C PRO A 213 -14.69 27.75 -22.47
N LYS A 214 -15.44 28.11 -21.41
CA LYS A 214 -16.48 29.13 -21.49
C LYS A 214 -15.81 30.33 -22.15
N PRO A 215 -16.32 30.86 -23.28
CA PRO A 215 -15.69 32.00 -23.94
C PRO A 215 -15.43 33.04 -22.86
N ARG A 216 -14.16 33.40 -22.68
CA ARG A 216 -13.76 34.40 -21.71
C ARG A 216 -14.47 35.67 -22.15
N VAL A 217 -15.60 35.97 -21.55
CA VAL A 217 -16.27 37.26 -21.70
C VAL A 217 -15.26 38.24 -21.14
N GLU A 218 -14.60 38.99 -22.02
CA GLU A 218 -13.81 40.14 -21.63
C GLU A 218 -14.68 40.96 -20.68
N PRO A 219 -14.21 41.21 -19.44
CA PRO A 219 -14.99 41.97 -18.48
C PRO A 219 -15.24 43.33 -19.09
N THR A 220 -16.47 43.58 -19.55
CA THR A 220 -16.92 44.92 -19.92
C THR A 220 -16.60 45.80 -18.72
N PRO A 221 -15.81 46.87 -18.88
CA PRO A 221 -15.42 47.73 -17.77
C PRO A 221 -16.67 48.27 -17.08
N GLY A 222 -17.05 47.63 -15.98
CA GLY A 222 -18.14 48.08 -15.13
C GLY A 222 -17.77 49.46 -14.62
N VAL A 223 -18.65 50.43 -14.86
CA VAL A 223 -18.51 51.80 -14.36
C VAL A 223 -18.16 51.73 -12.89
N ALA A 224 -16.96 52.19 -12.55
CA ALA A 224 -16.41 52.12 -11.22
C ALA A 224 -17.36 52.84 -10.26
N THR A 225 -18.11 52.08 -9.47
CA THR A 225 -18.91 52.66 -8.40
C THR A 225 -17.93 53.17 -7.34
N LYS A 226 -18.10 54.41 -6.85
CA LYS A 226 -17.21 55.03 -5.86
C LYS A 226 -16.89 54.11 -4.67
N ARG A 227 -17.82 53.22 -4.29
CA ARG A 227 -17.62 52.20 -3.23
C ARG A 227 -16.51 51.19 -3.52
N GLN A 228 -16.30 50.76 -4.77
CA GLN A 228 -15.21 49.84 -5.10
C GLN A 228 -13.83 50.49 -4.98
N SER A 229 -13.73 51.81 -5.22
CA SER A 229 -12.46 52.53 -5.00
C SER A 229 -12.05 52.57 -3.53
N TYR A 230 -13.01 52.71 -2.61
CA TYR A 230 -12.74 52.67 -1.17
C TYR A 230 -12.35 51.27 -0.69
N ALA A 231 -12.95 50.22 -1.23
CA ALA A 231 -12.58 48.84 -0.89
C ALA A 231 -11.15 48.51 -1.36
N GLY A 232 -10.77 48.92 -2.57
CA GLY A 232 -9.40 48.75 -3.07
C GLY A 232 -8.37 49.50 -2.23
N TRP A 233 -8.66 50.75 -1.85
CA TRP A 233 -7.79 51.53 -0.96
C TRP A 233 -7.67 50.93 0.44
N GLY A 234 -8.75 50.33 0.97
CA GLY A 234 -8.71 49.62 2.25
C GLY A 234 -7.72 48.46 2.26
N VAL A 235 -7.70 47.64 1.19
CA VAL A 235 -6.75 46.53 1.06
C VAL A 235 -5.31 47.03 0.92
N VAL A 236 -5.08 48.09 0.14
CA VAL A 236 -3.74 48.68 -0.02
C VAL A 236 -3.23 49.28 1.29
N ALA A 237 -4.08 50.01 2.03
CA ALA A 237 -3.73 50.58 3.32
C ALA A 237 -3.42 49.49 4.36
N LEU A 238 -4.19 48.40 4.38
CA LEU A 238 -3.94 47.25 5.26
C LEU A 238 -2.61 46.55 4.93
N ALA A 239 -2.31 46.37 3.63
CA ALA A 239 -1.07 45.76 3.18
C ALA A 239 0.15 46.64 3.54
N LEU A 240 0.05 47.96 3.35
CA LEU A 240 1.10 48.91 3.74
C LEU A 240 1.31 48.94 5.27
N ALA A 241 0.23 48.92 6.05
CA ALA A 241 0.33 48.84 7.51
C ALA A 241 1.03 47.54 7.95
N GLY A 242 0.68 46.40 7.35
CA GLY A 242 1.37 45.13 7.60
C GLY A 242 2.85 45.16 7.24
N MET A 243 3.20 45.78 6.11
CA MET A 243 4.59 45.91 5.66
C MET A 243 5.41 46.82 6.60
N VAL A 244 4.82 47.91 7.10
CA VAL A 244 5.45 48.81 8.08
C VAL A 244 5.67 48.10 9.43
N VAL A 245 4.72 47.27 9.87
CA VAL A 245 4.88 46.46 11.09
C VAL A 245 6.05 45.47 10.94
N VAL A 246 6.14 44.76 9.81
CA VAL A 246 7.26 43.84 9.54
C VAL A 246 8.59 44.58 9.49
N LEU A 247 8.66 45.73 8.81
CA LEU A 247 9.87 46.55 8.77
C LEU A 247 10.25 47.09 10.16
N GLY A 248 9.27 47.46 11.00
CA GLY A 248 9.50 47.87 12.38
C GLY A 248 10.09 46.76 13.24
N VAL A 249 9.63 45.51 13.08
CA VAL A 249 10.19 44.34 13.78
C VAL A 249 11.63 44.08 13.36
N ILE A 250 11.93 44.16 12.05
CA ILE A 250 13.30 43.99 11.52
C ILE A 250 14.23 45.11 11.99
N ALA A 251 13.76 46.36 12.00
CA ALA A 251 14.56 47.48 12.50
C ALA A 251 14.83 47.32 14.01
N ASN A 252 13.83 46.90 14.79
CA ASN A 252 14.01 46.67 16.22
C ASN A 252 14.98 45.51 16.52
N SER A 253 14.96 44.44 15.72
CA SER A 253 15.93 43.35 15.86
C SER A 253 17.35 43.83 15.56
N LEU A 254 17.55 44.63 14.50
CA LEU A 254 18.87 45.17 14.16
C LEU A 254 19.43 46.15 15.19
N VAL A 255 18.58 46.96 15.83
CA VAL A 255 19.01 47.87 16.91
C VAL A 255 19.42 47.09 18.17
N HIS A 256 18.75 45.97 18.47
CA HIS A 256 19.09 45.17 19.65
C HIS A 256 20.27 44.21 19.40
N ASP A 257 20.52 43.78 18.17
CA ASP A 257 21.65 42.88 17.83
C ASP A 257 23.03 43.57 17.79
N SER A 258 23.11 44.88 18.08
CA SER A 258 24.37 45.62 18.08
C SER A 258 25.29 45.34 19.29
N SER A 259 25.05 44.26 20.04
CA SER A 259 25.79 43.94 21.26
C SER A 259 26.70 42.72 21.04
N HIS A 260 27.98 43.01 20.79
CA HIS A 260 29.15 42.12 20.95
C HIS A 260 29.49 41.17 19.79
N PRO A 261 30.46 41.55 18.93
CA PRO A 261 31.33 40.58 18.28
C PRO A 261 32.37 40.11 19.30
N GLN A 262 32.20 38.92 19.87
CA GLN A 262 33.31 38.20 20.51
C GLN A 262 34.02 37.36 19.43
N THR A 263 35.20 37.83 19.04
CA THR A 263 36.17 37.07 18.26
C THR A 263 36.87 36.07 19.17
N GLU A 264 36.50 34.79 19.08
CA GLU A 264 37.34 33.70 19.56
C GLU A 264 37.73 32.80 18.40
N THR A 265 38.95 33.04 17.91
CA THR A 265 39.67 32.12 17.04
C THR A 265 40.26 31.02 17.91
N SER A 266 39.68 29.82 17.86
CA SER A 266 40.32 28.60 18.38
C SER A 266 40.60 27.65 17.22
N THR A 267 41.87 27.60 16.82
CA THR A 267 42.45 26.58 15.94
C THR A 267 43.24 25.61 16.81
N THR A 268 42.78 24.37 16.95
CA THR A 268 43.62 23.25 17.44
C THR A 268 43.16 21.93 16.85
N SER A 269 43.99 21.46 15.91
CA SER A 269 44.44 20.10 15.59
C SER A 269 43.45 18.93 15.42
N PRO A 270 43.65 18.09 14.37
CA PRO A 270 42.83 16.92 14.11
C PRO A 270 43.10 15.80 15.11
N THR A 271 42.03 15.27 15.71
CA THR A 271 42.04 14.06 16.55
C THR A 271 42.37 12.82 15.71
N PRO A 272 43.21 11.89 16.18
CA PRO A 272 43.57 10.67 15.44
C PRO A 272 42.38 9.73 15.30
N SER A 273 42.20 9.14 14.10
CA SER A 273 41.21 8.10 13.86
C SER A 273 41.44 6.87 14.78
N PRO A 274 40.39 6.30 15.38
CA PRO A 274 40.50 5.08 16.17
C PRO A 274 40.82 3.85 15.31
N PRO A 275 41.52 2.83 15.86
CA PRO A 275 41.84 1.60 15.14
C PRO A 275 40.56 0.79 14.80
N PRO A 276 40.59 -0.01 13.72
CA PRO A 276 39.43 -0.78 13.28
C PRO A 276 38.99 -1.82 14.33
N HIS A 277 37.69 -1.81 14.63
CA HIS A 277 37.03 -2.77 15.51
C HIS A 277 37.16 -4.19 14.95
N ARG A 278 37.72 -5.13 15.72
CA ARG A 278 37.63 -6.58 15.47
C ARG A 278 36.61 -7.15 16.47
N PRO A 279 35.48 -7.73 16.00
CA PRO A 279 34.52 -8.36 16.91
C PRO A 279 35.13 -9.62 17.52
N THR A 280 35.19 -9.67 18.85
CA THR A 280 35.55 -10.86 19.62
C THR A 280 34.33 -11.77 19.71
N SER A 281 34.42 -12.96 19.14
CA SER A 281 33.39 -14.01 19.26
C SER A 281 33.40 -14.59 20.67
N CYS A 282 32.39 -14.26 21.47
CA CYS A 282 32.19 -14.78 22.83
C CYS A 282 31.30 -16.02 22.80
N TYR A 283 31.64 -17.04 23.61
CA TYR A 283 30.90 -18.30 23.72
C TYR A 283 30.07 -18.34 25.02
N PRO A 284 28.94 -19.08 25.07
CA PRO A 284 27.83 -18.86 26.01
C PRO A 284 28.08 -19.16 27.51
N PHE A 285 29.31 -19.32 27.97
CA PHE A 285 29.63 -19.55 29.40
C PHE A 285 30.84 -18.77 29.91
N GLN A 286 31.25 -17.70 29.20
CA GLN A 286 32.40 -16.90 29.61
C GLN A 286 31.93 -15.71 30.47
N PRO A 287 32.25 -15.67 31.78
CA PRO A 287 31.66 -14.71 32.71
C PRO A 287 32.14 -13.26 32.57
N ASP A 288 33.19 -12.99 31.77
CA ASP A 288 33.83 -11.68 31.61
C ASP A 288 34.08 -11.31 30.13
N CYS A 289 33.14 -11.63 29.25
CA CYS A 289 33.21 -11.34 27.82
C CYS A 289 31.92 -10.71 27.28
#